data_AF-A0A920PJF5-F1
#
_entry.id   AF-A0A920PJF5-F1
#
_cell.length_a   1.000
_cell.length_b   1.000
_cell.length_c   1.000
_cell.angle_alpha   90.00
_cell.angle_beta   90.00
_cell.angle_gamma   90.00
#
_symmetry.space_group_name_H-M   'P 1'
#
loop_
_entity.id
_entity.type
_entity.pdbx_description
1 polymer ?
#
loop_
_entity_poly.entity_id
_entity_poly.type
_entity_poly.pdbx_seq_one_letter_code
_entity_poly.pdbx_strand_id
1 'polypeptide(L)'
;MSIRLGIDVGGTFTDFLLFDEGTGTFHLHKTLSTPEDQSVGILDGMHSLLDQTNLSADDIRSMLHGTTVATNIVLEAKGARVGLLVTENFEQVLHLAAHRHPGHSPAGSPWTNRNLLPI
;
A
#
# COMPACT_ATOMS: atom_id res chain seq x y z
N MET A 1 -20.11 20.23 10.52
CA MET A 1 -20.71 19.31 9.52
C MET A 1 -20.12 17.93 9.74
N SER A 2 -20.49 16.91 8.97
CA SER A 2 -19.98 15.55 9.16
C SER A 2 -19.53 15.04 7.80
N ILE A 3 -18.22 14.97 7.59
CA ILE A 3 -17.65 14.49 6.34
C ILE A 3 -16.86 13.20 6.55
N ARG A 4 -16.90 12.32 5.54
CA ARG A 4 -16.10 11.10 5.48
C ARG A 4 -15.11 11.20 4.33
N LEU A 5 -13.86 10.87 4.59
CA LEU A 5 -12.78 10.97 3.60
C LEU A 5 -12.22 9.59 3.26
N GLY A 6 -12.30 9.18 2.00
CA GLY A 6 -11.58 8.05 1.44
C GLY A 6 -10.33 8.54 0.72
N ILE A 7 -9.22 7.84 0.92
CA ILE A 7 -7.92 8.12 0.29
C ILE A 7 -7.39 6.80 -0.27
N ASP A 8 -6.95 6.78 -1.52
CA ASP A 8 -6.25 5.65 -2.13
C ASP A 8 -4.90 6.10 -2.68
N VAL A 9 -3.82 5.63 -2.06
CA VAL A 9 -2.45 5.99 -2.43
C VAL A 9 -1.89 4.97 -3.43
N GLY A 10 -1.72 5.43 -4.66
CA GLY A 10 -1.02 4.72 -5.74
C GLY A 10 0.47 5.04 -5.80
N GLY A 11 1.17 4.38 -6.74
CA GLY A 11 2.56 4.72 -7.05
C GLY A 11 2.71 6.05 -7.82
N THR A 12 1.71 6.43 -8.63
CA THR A 12 1.74 7.65 -9.46
C THR A 12 0.77 8.71 -8.96
N PHE A 13 -0.43 8.31 -8.51
CA PHE A 13 -1.47 9.22 -8.10
C PHE A 13 -2.04 8.81 -6.74
N THR A 14 -2.49 9.81 -5.99
CA THR A 14 -3.33 9.64 -4.80
C THR A 14 -4.73 10.15 -5.13
N ASP A 15 -5.71 9.29 -4.97
CA ASP A 15 -7.12 9.54 -5.23
C ASP A 15 -7.86 9.82 -3.92
N PHE A 16 -8.79 10.78 -3.94
CA PHE A 16 -9.59 11.18 -2.79
C PHE A 16 -11.07 11.14 -3.13
N LEU A 17 -11.87 10.67 -2.17
CA LEU A 17 -13.33 10.69 -2.20
C LEU A 17 -13.84 11.27 -0.88
N LEU A 18 -14.41 12.47 -0.92
CA LEU A 18 -15.07 13.08 0.22
C LEU A 18 -16.58 12.92 0.07
N PHE A 19 -17.24 12.49 1.14
CA PHE A 19 -18.70 12.47 1.25
C PHE A 19 -19.14 13.44 2.33
N ASP A 20 -19.93 14.45 1.93
CA ASP A 20 -20.55 15.40 2.86
C ASP A 20 -21.94 14.87 3.26
N GLU A 21 -22.11 14.47 4.52
CA GLU A 21 -23.39 13.97 5.02
C GLU A 21 -24.44 15.07 5.17
N GLY A 22 -24.03 16.34 5.27
CA GLY A 22 -24.94 17.47 5.41
C GLY A 22 -25.71 17.77 4.13
N THR A 23 -25.06 17.59 2.98
CA THR A 23 -25.63 17.86 1.65
C THR A 23 -25.92 16.59 0.85
N GLY A 24 -25.32 15.46 1.22
CA GLY A 24 -25.38 14.20 0.50
C GLY A 24 -24.52 14.17 -0.77
N THR A 25 -23.55 15.08 -0.91
CA THR A 25 -22.71 15.18 -2.11
C THR A 25 -21.39 14.42 -1.97
N PHE A 26 -20.89 13.97 -3.13
CA PHE A 26 -19.55 13.41 -3.26
C PHE A 26 -18.64 14.40 -3.98
N HIS A 27 -17.40 14.50 -3.49
CA HIS A 27 -16.35 15.30 -4.09
C HIS A 27 -15.15 14.40 -4.36
N LEU A 28 -14.63 14.48 -5.59
CA LEU A 28 -13.49 13.70 -6.05
C LEU A 28 -12.30 14.63 -6.24
N HIS A 29 -11.12 14.17 -5.85
CA HIS A 29 -9.88 14.86 -6.13
C HIS A 29 -8.77 13.85 -6.43
N LYS A 30 -7.80 14.24 -7.25
CA LYS A 30 -6.68 13.40 -7.65
C LYS A 30 -5.44 14.27 -7.72
N THR A 31 -4.38 13.82 -7.07
CA THR A 31 -3.07 14.49 -7.09
C THR A 31 -1.97 13.49 -7.42
N LEU A 32 -0.78 13.97 -7.75
CA LEU A 32 0.40 13.11 -7.90
C LEU A 32 0.79 12.55 -6.53
N SER A 33 1.15 11.27 -6.49
CA SER A 33 1.79 10.67 -5.32
C SER A 33 3.19 11.23 -5.15
N THR A 34 3.71 11.16 -3.93
CA THR A 34 5.09 11.54 -3.59
C THR A 34 5.82 10.28 -3.12
N PRO A 35 6.49 9.53 -4.02
CA PRO A 35 7.09 8.24 -3.70
C PRO A 35 8.09 8.25 -2.55
N GLU A 36 8.82 9.36 -2.40
CA GLU A 36 9.82 9.57 -1.36
C GLU A 36 9.19 9.76 0.02
N ASP A 37 8.01 10.40 0.08
CA ASP A 37 7.20 10.57 1.28
C ASP A 37 5.72 10.74 0.93
N GLN A 38 4.96 9.65 1.01
CA GLN A 38 3.54 9.62 0.65
C GLN A 38 2.70 10.57 1.50
N SER A 39 3.15 10.90 2.71
CA SER A 39 2.45 11.81 3.62
C SER A 39 2.26 13.19 3.00
N VAL A 40 3.24 13.65 2.21
CA VAL A 40 3.19 14.95 1.52
C VAL A 40 2.05 14.97 0.50
N GLY A 41 2.02 14.02 -0.42
CA GLY A 41 0.96 13.94 -1.45
C GLY A 41 -0.43 13.77 -0.85
N ILE A 42 -0.56 13.05 0.27
CA ILE A 42 -1.81 12.91 1.01
C ILE A 42 -2.27 14.26 1.58
N LEU A 43 -1.40 14.96 2.29
CA LEU A 43 -1.74 16.22 2.97
C LEU A 43 -2.05 17.32 1.95
N ASP A 44 -1.25 17.46 0.90
CA ASP A 44 -1.46 18.47 -0.14
C ASP A 44 -2.77 18.23 -0.90
N GLY A 45 -3.07 16.98 -1.26
CA GLY A 45 -4.33 16.63 -1.92
C GLY A 45 -5.55 16.81 -1.02
N MET A 46 -5.42 16.49 0.28
CA MET A 46 -6.47 16.73 1.27
C MET A 46 -6.75 18.23 1.45
N HIS A 47 -5.71 19.06 1.62
CA HIS A 47 -5.88 20.51 1.73
C HIS A 47 -6.52 21.09 0.46
N SER A 48 -6.04 20.70 -0.72
CA SER A 48 -6.63 21.15 -1.99
C SER A 48 -8.12 20.78 -2.11
N LEU A 49 -8.52 19.59 -1.66
CA LEU A 49 -9.92 19.17 -1.69
C LEU A 49 -10.79 19.95 -0.69
N LEU A 50 -10.28 20.18 0.53
CA LEU A 50 -10.98 20.97 1.55
C LEU A 50 -11.15 22.43 1.10
N ASP A 51 -10.13 23.04 0.50
CA ASP A 51 -10.18 24.39 -0.04
C ASP A 51 -11.21 24.51 -1.19
N GLN A 52 -11.26 23.52 -2.09
CA GLN A 52 -12.22 23.48 -3.21
C GLN A 52 -13.68 23.33 -2.75
N THR A 53 -13.88 22.70 -1.59
CA THR A 53 -15.22 22.43 -1.04
C THR A 53 -15.64 23.41 0.05
N ASN A 54 -14.72 24.30 0.47
CA ASN A 54 -14.90 25.24 1.57
C ASN A 54 -15.34 24.53 2.87
N LEU A 55 -14.76 23.35 3.13
CA LEU A 55 -14.97 22.51 4.31
C LEU A 55 -13.72 22.54 5.21
N SER A 56 -13.90 22.30 6.51
CA SER A 56 -12.77 22.23 7.45
C SER A 56 -12.29 20.79 7.65
N ALA A 57 -11.01 20.62 7.96
CA ALA A 57 -10.49 19.34 8.44
C ALA A 57 -11.17 18.90 9.76
N ASP A 58 -11.64 19.85 10.57
CA ASP A 58 -12.38 19.59 11.80
C ASP A 58 -13.75 18.93 11.56
N ASP A 59 -14.28 18.99 10.34
CA ASP A 59 -15.53 18.32 9.97
C ASP A 59 -15.34 16.82 9.68
N ILE A 60 -14.09 16.35 9.53
CA ILE A 60 -13.77 14.95 9.20
C ILE A 60 -14.06 14.05 10.40
N ARG A 61 -15.09 13.21 10.28
CA ARG A 61 -15.46 12.24 11.32
C ARG A 61 -14.80 10.89 11.17
N SER A 62 -14.48 10.51 9.93
CA SER A 62 -13.87 9.22 9.64
C SER A 62 -13.04 9.31 8.38
N MET A 63 -11.90 8.63 8.39
CA MET A 63 -11.02 8.50 7.24
C MET A 63 -10.78 7.03 6.92
N LEU A 64 -10.92 6.66 5.63
CA LEU A 64 -10.47 5.38 5.09
C LEU A 64 -9.20 5.63 4.28
N HIS A 65 -8.13 4.93 4.63
CA HIS A 65 -6.86 5.01 3.93
C HIS A 65 -6.54 3.66 3.27
N GLY A 66 -6.65 3.61 1.95
CA GLY A 66 -6.17 2.54 1.10
C GLY A 66 -4.81 2.91 0.52
N THR A 67 -3.95 1.91 0.33
CA THR A 67 -2.69 2.09 -0.37
C THR A 67 -2.28 0.82 -1.10
N THR A 68 -1.67 1.01 -2.27
CA THR A 68 -1.06 -0.06 -3.07
C THR A 68 0.45 -0.18 -2.85
N VAL A 69 1.04 0.69 -2.02
CA VAL A 69 2.49 0.74 -1.77
C VAL A 69 3.02 -0.61 -1.27
N ALA A 70 2.33 -1.25 -0.32
CA ALA A 70 2.75 -2.54 0.22
C ALA A 70 2.80 -3.64 -0.85
N THR A 71 1.79 -3.71 -1.72
CA THR A 71 1.73 -4.68 -2.80
C THR A 71 2.86 -4.45 -3.80
N ASN A 72 3.13 -3.19 -4.17
CA ASN A 72 4.20 -2.84 -5.09
C ASN A 72 5.59 -3.18 -4.49
N ILE A 73 5.78 -3.00 -3.19
CA ILE A 73 7.02 -3.40 -2.51
C ILE A 73 7.29 -4.90 -2.67
N VAL A 74 6.24 -5.74 -2.56
CA VAL A 74 6.36 -7.19 -2.76
C VAL A 74 6.66 -7.53 -4.22
N LEU A 75 5.92 -6.94 -5.16
CA LEU A 75 6.08 -7.21 -6.60
C LEU A 75 7.44 -6.77 -7.13
N GLU A 76 7.98 -5.65 -6.63
CA GLU A 76 9.27 -5.09 -7.04
C GLU A 76 10.44 -5.64 -6.22
N ALA A 77 10.18 -6.51 -5.24
CA ALA A 77 11.17 -7.05 -4.30
C ALA A 77 12.03 -5.95 -3.60
N LYS A 78 11.42 -4.79 -3.32
CA LYS A 78 12.06 -3.63 -2.66
C LYS A 78 11.87 -3.60 -1.15
N GLY A 79 11.41 -4.71 -0.57
CA GLY A 79 11.23 -4.83 0.88
C GLY A 79 12.55 -4.83 1.66
N ALA A 80 12.45 -4.75 2.98
CA ALA A 80 13.61 -4.89 3.84
C ALA A 80 14.25 -6.28 3.72
N ARG A 81 15.56 -6.38 3.92
CA ARG A 81 16.23 -7.68 4.09
C ARG A 81 15.78 -8.29 5.41
N VAL A 82 15.16 -9.46 5.33
CA VAL A 82 14.66 -10.22 6.49
C VAL A 82 15.25 -11.63 6.48
N GLY A 83 15.37 -12.23 7.67
CA GLY A 83 15.71 -13.63 7.86
C GLY A 83 14.49 -14.43 8.33
N LEU A 84 14.44 -15.72 7.99
CA LEU A 84 13.44 -16.66 8.49
C LEU A 84 14.14 -17.61 9.46
N LEU A 85 13.72 -17.61 10.73
CA LEU A 85 14.14 -18.62 11.70
C LEU A 85 13.22 -19.82 11.58
N VAL A 86 13.82 -20.99 11.39
CA VAL A 86 13.13 -22.28 11.27
C VAL A 86 13.74 -23.28 12.23
N THR A 87 13.03 -24.38 12.48
CA THR A 87 13.62 -25.57 13.10
C THR A 87 14.68 -26.17 12.18
N GLU A 88 15.70 -26.80 12.76
CA GLU A 88 16.73 -27.53 12.01
C GLU A 88 16.08 -28.51 11.02
N ASN A 89 16.59 -28.54 9.79
CA ASN A 89 16.10 -29.33 8.65
C ASN A 89 14.78 -28.85 8.00
N PHE A 90 14.30 -27.64 8.33
CA PHE A 90 13.11 -27.02 7.70
C PHE A 90 13.43 -25.75 6.89
N GLU A 91 14.68 -25.55 6.51
CA GLU A 91 15.16 -24.35 5.80
C GLU A 91 14.44 -24.17 4.45
N GLN A 92 14.01 -25.26 3.81
CA GLN A 92 13.34 -25.26 2.50
C GLN A 92 11.80 -25.11 2.57
N VAL A 93 11.22 -24.82 3.73
CA VAL A 93 9.75 -24.83 3.93
C VAL A 93 8.99 -23.91 2.96
N LEU A 94 9.52 -22.72 2.64
CA LEU A 94 8.87 -21.80 1.69
C LEU A 94 8.94 -22.30 0.24
N HIS A 95 9.99 -23.03 -0.14
CA HIS A 95 10.11 -23.62 -1.47
C HIS A 95 9.14 -24.78 -1.69
N LEU A 96 8.87 -25.55 -0.63
CA LEU A 96 7.86 -26.62 -0.64
C LEU A 96 6.44 -26.05 -0.69
N ALA A 97 6.16 -24.97 0.06
CA ALA A 97 4.87 -24.30 0.00
C ALA A 97 4.57 -23.73 -1.40
N ALA A 98 5.60 -23.25 -2.11
CA ALA A 98 5.47 -22.72 -3.46
C ALA A 98 4.97 -23.74 -4.50
N HIS A 99 5.17 -25.05 -4.28
CA HIS A 99 4.71 -26.10 -5.21
C HIS A 99 3.18 -26.20 -5.35
N ARG A 100 2.41 -25.56 -4.48
CA ARG A 100 0.93 -25.55 -4.56
C ARG A 100 0.36 -24.41 -5.42
N HIS A 101 1.21 -23.51 -5.94
CA HIS A 101 0.77 -22.48 -6.88
C HIS A 101 0.93 -22.96 -8.33
N PRO A 102 -0.11 -22.88 -9.19
CA PRO A 102 0.02 -23.24 -10.59
C PRO A 102 0.83 -22.16 -11.32
N GLY A 103 2.10 -22.46 -11.62
CA GLY A 103 2.99 -21.60 -12.42
C GLY A 103 4.46 -21.73 -12.04
N HIS A 104 5.26 -22.23 -12.99
CA HIS A 104 6.73 -22.35 -12.97
C HIS A 104 7.35 -23.35 -11.95
N SER A 105 7.82 -24.50 -12.45
CA SER A 105 8.81 -25.32 -11.74
C SER A 105 10.09 -24.50 -11.52
N PRO A 106 10.69 -24.49 -10.32
CA PRO A 106 11.76 -23.57 -9.96
C PRO A 106 13.15 -24.02 -10.48
N ALA A 107 13.23 -24.82 -11.55
CA ALA A 107 14.50 -25.22 -12.12
C ALA A 107 15.19 -24.01 -12.77
N GLY A 108 16.00 -23.28 -11.99
CA GLY A 108 16.74 -22.09 -12.43
C GLY A 108 16.39 -20.77 -11.72
N SER A 109 15.58 -20.81 -10.66
CA SER A 109 15.24 -19.61 -9.88
C SER A 109 16.47 -19.06 -9.10
N PRO A 110 16.65 -17.74 -8.96
CA PRO A 110 17.69 -17.17 -8.11
C PRO A 110 17.60 -17.64 -6.65
N TRP A 111 16.41 -18.10 -6.24
CA TRP A 111 16.13 -18.63 -4.92
C TRP A 111 16.56 -20.09 -4.74
N THR A 112 16.73 -20.86 -5.82
CA THR A 112 17.13 -22.28 -5.75
C THR A 112 18.62 -22.52 -5.51
N ASN A 113 19.48 -21.49 -5.62
CA ASN A 113 20.93 -21.65 -5.52
C ASN A 113 21.58 -20.82 -4.39
N ARG A 114 20.77 -20.36 -3.42
CA ARG A 114 21.31 -19.81 -2.17
C ARG A 114 21.19 -20.88 -1.11
N ASN A 115 22.32 -21.50 -0.77
CA ASN A 115 22.44 -22.19 0.51
C ASN A 115 22.00 -21.18 1.58
N LEU A 116 20.87 -21.45 2.23
CA LEU A 116 20.46 -20.72 3.42
C LEU A 116 21.62 -20.90 4.39
N LEU A 117 22.28 -19.79 4.72
CA LEU A 117 23.48 -19.84 5.54
C LEU A 117 23.08 -20.45 6.88
N PRO A 118 23.73 -21.54 7.33
CA PRO A 118 23.57 -21.99 8.69
C PRO A 118 24.04 -20.83 9.58
N ILE A 119 23.15 -20.37 10.45
CA ILE A 119 23.51 -19.51 11.59
C ILE A 119 24.19 -20.35 12.65
#